data_AF-A0A6A6M985-F1
#
_entry.id   AF-A0A6A6M985-F1
#
_cell.length_a   1.000
_cell.length_b   1.000
_cell.length_c   1.000
_cell.angle_alpha   90.00
_cell.angle_beta   90.00
_cell.angle_gamma   90.00
#
_symmetry.space_group_name_H-M   'P 1'
#
loop_
_entity.id
_entity.type
_entity.pdbx_description
1 polymer ?
#
loop_
_entity_poly.entity_id
_entity_poly.type
_entity_poly.pdbx_seq_one_letter_code
_entity_poly.pdbx_strand_id
1 'polypeptide(L)'
;MLLLKGIEPVVTLHHFDVPQELEDRYGAWLSSQIQDDFGYFADICFQAFGDRVKHWITLNEANMAAQYGYYSGIWPPNRCSYPVGKCKAGNSELEPYIAAHNMILAHATATEIYRKKYQEKQGGKIGIVLHIYWYEPLRDIPADRVAAQRALGFIAAWFMDPIMFGEYPPEMQQIVGLRLPTFSVEDKRKLANKLDFIGINHYSTLYAKDCLLTPCNYHDDLLKDTFTYGTGEKDGVLIGEPTAMPTFYVVPNSMEKTIMYFKDRYNNTPMYITENGYAQPSSKNIEDMLNDVNRLEYMQGYLTSLVSAIRNGADVRGYFHWSLIDNFEWTYGIEPVVTLYHFDVPQELEDRYGTWLSPQIQDDFGCFADICFEAFGKHWITLNEANMVAQYGYYSGIWPPNRCSHPAGNCKAGNSDLEPYIAAHNMILAHATATEIYRKKYQEKQGGKIGIVLHFYWYGPLRDIPADRVAAQRALGFIAAWFMDSIIFGEYPLEMQQIVGLRLPSFSAEDKRKLANKLDFIGINHYRTLYAKDCLLAPCNYHDDLLKDTFTYGTGEKDGVLIGEPTAMPTFYVVPNSMEKTIMYFKDGYNNTPMYIERYISESQLPYS
;
A
#
# COMPACT_ATOMS: atom_id res chain seq x y z
N MET A 1 17.52 -4.67 9.84
CA MET A 1 16.83 -3.82 10.83
C MET A 1 15.98 -4.62 11.80
N LEU A 2 14.95 -5.36 11.34
CA LEU A 2 14.09 -6.19 12.22
C LEU A 2 14.89 -7.06 13.19
N LEU A 3 15.85 -7.84 12.67
CA LEU A 3 16.72 -8.70 13.49
C LEU A 3 17.58 -7.93 14.51
N LEU A 4 18.03 -6.70 14.18
CA LEU A 4 18.78 -5.87 15.12
C LEU A 4 17.91 -5.40 16.30
N LYS A 5 16.59 -5.39 16.12
CA LYS A 5 15.59 -5.10 17.15
C LYS A 5 15.02 -6.38 17.78
N GLY A 6 15.59 -7.55 17.47
CA GLY A 6 15.12 -8.84 17.98
C GLY A 6 13.79 -9.31 17.38
N ILE A 7 13.33 -8.71 16.27
CA ILE A 7 12.09 -9.09 15.58
C ILE A 7 12.44 -10.12 14.50
N GLU A 8 11.89 -11.32 14.63
CA GLU A 8 12.04 -12.38 13.65
C GLU A 8 11.13 -12.14 12.43
N PRO A 9 11.66 -12.06 11.21
CA PRO A 9 10.85 -11.85 10.02
C PRO A 9 10.13 -13.15 9.61
N VAL A 10 8.82 -13.05 9.43
CA VAL A 10 7.99 -14.02 8.71
C VAL A 10 7.68 -13.41 7.35
N VAL A 11 8.11 -14.06 6.27
CA VAL A 11 8.03 -13.48 4.92
C VAL A 11 7.06 -14.26 4.06
N THR A 12 6.05 -13.56 3.53
CA THR A 12 5.16 -14.04 2.47
C THR A 12 5.76 -13.73 1.12
N LEU A 13 5.93 -14.75 0.27
CA LEU A 13 6.50 -14.60 -1.06
C LEU A 13 5.50 -13.98 -2.05
N HIS A 14 4.23 -14.36 -1.98
CA HIS A 14 3.19 -13.81 -2.82
C HIS A 14 1.91 -13.52 -2.02
N HIS A 15 1.50 -12.25 -2.09
CA HIS A 15 0.33 -11.67 -1.44
C HIS A 15 -0.53 -10.99 -2.53
N PHE A 16 -1.06 -11.81 -3.45
CA PHE A 16 -1.87 -11.42 -4.63
C PHE A 16 -1.17 -10.55 -5.67
N ASP A 17 0.15 -10.42 -5.58
CA ASP A 17 1.01 -9.51 -6.32
C ASP A 17 1.72 -10.18 -7.51
N VAL A 18 0.95 -10.90 -8.33
CA VAL A 18 1.45 -11.47 -9.59
C VAL A 18 1.95 -10.34 -10.51
N PRO A 19 3.16 -10.46 -11.10
CA PRO A 19 3.61 -9.50 -12.11
C PRO A 19 2.68 -9.49 -13.34
N GLN A 20 2.22 -8.30 -13.74
CA GLN A 20 1.34 -8.13 -14.92
C GLN A 20 1.90 -8.78 -16.19
N GLU A 21 3.22 -8.78 -16.37
CA GLU A 21 3.88 -9.43 -17.50
C GLU A 21 3.55 -10.93 -17.63
N LEU A 22 3.37 -11.64 -16.50
CA LEU A 22 3.03 -13.07 -16.53
C LEU A 22 1.55 -13.30 -16.89
N GLU A 23 0.67 -12.37 -16.48
CA GLU A 23 -0.73 -12.36 -16.90
C GLU A 23 -0.81 -12.14 -18.42
N ASP A 24 -0.07 -11.16 -18.95
CA ASP A 24 -0.09 -10.82 -20.38
C ASP A 24 0.51 -11.93 -21.26
N ARG A 25 1.57 -12.60 -20.80
CA ARG A 25 2.24 -13.66 -21.56
C ARG A 25 1.43 -14.94 -21.66
N TYR A 26 0.85 -15.40 -20.56
CA TYR A 26 0.22 -16.71 -20.50
C TYR A 26 -0.96 -16.82 -19.53
N GLY A 27 -1.48 -15.71 -18.99
CA GLY A 27 -2.61 -15.71 -18.06
C GLY A 27 -2.24 -16.15 -16.64
N ALA A 28 -0.96 -16.00 -16.25
CA ALA A 28 -0.44 -16.31 -14.92
C ALA A 28 -0.95 -17.64 -14.34
N TRP A 29 -1.81 -17.57 -13.31
CA TRP A 29 -2.34 -18.74 -12.60
C TRP A 29 -3.18 -19.68 -13.48
N LEU A 30 -3.61 -19.25 -14.67
CA LEU A 30 -4.29 -20.13 -15.64
C LEU A 30 -3.36 -21.03 -16.45
N SER A 31 -2.04 -20.83 -16.36
CA SER A 31 -1.04 -21.65 -17.04
C SER A 31 -0.18 -22.42 -16.05
N SER A 32 0.17 -23.66 -16.38
CA SER A 32 1.14 -24.44 -15.59
C SER A 32 2.55 -23.84 -15.60
N GLN A 33 2.85 -22.95 -16.55
CA GLN A 33 4.14 -22.26 -16.60
C GLN A 33 4.44 -21.43 -15.34
N ILE A 34 3.41 -20.91 -14.67
CA ILE A 34 3.57 -20.13 -13.43
C ILE A 34 4.24 -20.92 -12.31
N GLN A 35 4.13 -22.26 -12.33
CA GLN A 35 4.70 -23.12 -11.31
C GLN A 35 6.23 -23.02 -11.30
N ASP A 36 6.84 -22.97 -12.49
CA ASP A 36 8.28 -22.86 -12.67
C ASP A 36 8.76 -21.42 -12.42
N ASP A 37 8.02 -20.41 -12.91
CA ASP A 37 8.36 -19.00 -12.70
C ASP A 37 8.28 -18.61 -11.21
N PHE A 38 7.23 -19.07 -10.50
CA PHE A 38 7.12 -18.88 -9.05
C PHE A 38 8.22 -19.65 -8.30
N GLY A 39 8.54 -20.87 -8.73
CA GLY A 39 9.66 -21.65 -8.17
C GLY A 39 11.00 -20.93 -8.32
N TYR A 40 11.26 -20.33 -9.48
CA TYR A 40 12.46 -19.54 -9.74
C TYR A 40 12.52 -18.27 -8.88
N PHE A 41 11.41 -17.55 -8.76
CA PHE A 41 11.30 -16.40 -7.87
C PHE A 41 11.58 -16.78 -6.40
N ALA A 42 10.97 -17.87 -5.93
CA ALA A 42 11.19 -18.39 -4.58
C ALA A 42 12.66 -18.78 -4.35
N ASP A 43 13.32 -19.44 -5.33
CA ASP A 43 14.74 -19.80 -5.27
C ASP A 43 15.64 -18.56 -5.04
N ILE A 44 15.37 -17.48 -5.78
CA ILE A 44 16.07 -16.19 -5.60
C ILE A 44 15.86 -15.63 -4.20
N CYS A 45 14.61 -15.60 -3.72
CA CYS A 45 14.28 -15.08 -2.38
C CYS A 45 14.97 -15.89 -1.27
N PHE A 46 14.95 -17.23 -1.36
CA PHE A 46 15.63 -18.10 -0.40
C PHE A 46 17.14 -17.89 -0.41
N GLN A 47 17.74 -17.73 -1.58
CA GLN A 47 19.17 -17.45 -1.71
C GLN A 47 19.55 -16.09 -1.11
N ALA A 48 18.76 -15.05 -1.38
CA ALA A 48 19.07 -13.68 -1.00
C ALA A 48 18.80 -13.36 0.48
N PHE A 49 17.77 -13.98 1.07
CA PHE A 49 17.27 -13.59 2.40
C PHE A 49 17.22 -14.73 3.42
N GLY A 50 17.38 -15.99 2.99
CA GLY A 50 17.23 -17.15 3.88
C GLY A 50 18.33 -17.31 4.93
N ASP A 51 19.42 -16.54 4.83
CA ASP A 51 20.38 -16.37 5.92
C ASP A 51 19.71 -15.77 7.17
N ARG A 52 18.74 -14.88 6.97
CA ARG A 52 18.05 -14.07 7.99
C ARG A 52 16.59 -14.45 8.22
N VAL A 53 15.90 -14.97 7.21
CA VAL A 53 14.49 -15.38 7.30
C VAL A 53 14.38 -16.85 7.67
N LYS A 54 13.62 -17.14 8.73
CA LYS A 54 13.41 -18.51 9.25
C LYS A 54 11.98 -19.00 9.13
N HIS A 55 11.04 -18.15 8.73
CA HIS A 55 9.65 -18.54 8.45
C HIS A 55 9.23 -17.98 7.10
N TRP A 56 8.90 -18.89 6.18
CA TRP A 56 8.48 -18.60 4.81
C TRP A 56 7.02 -19.00 4.62
N ILE A 57 6.23 -18.08 4.09
CA ILE A 57 4.88 -18.33 3.60
C ILE A 57 4.95 -18.23 2.08
N THR A 58 4.51 -19.26 1.36
CA THR A 58 4.53 -19.19 -0.11
C THR A 58 3.44 -18.27 -0.64
N LEU A 59 2.19 -18.51 -0.26
CA LEU A 59 1.01 -17.84 -0.78
C LEU A 59 0.15 -17.40 0.41
N ASN A 60 -0.27 -16.14 0.41
CA ASN A 60 -1.35 -15.65 1.26
C ASN A 60 -2.71 -15.94 0.62
N GLU A 61 -3.65 -16.47 1.41
CA GLU A 61 -5.06 -16.64 1.06
C GLU A 61 -5.33 -17.12 -0.38
N ALA A 62 -4.59 -18.16 -0.80
CA ALA A 62 -4.66 -18.67 -2.17
C ALA A 62 -6.09 -19.11 -2.57
N ASN A 63 -6.88 -19.55 -1.60
CA ASN A 63 -8.29 -19.88 -1.78
C ASN A 63 -9.15 -18.67 -2.14
N MET A 64 -8.88 -17.50 -1.54
CA MET A 64 -9.59 -16.27 -1.86
C MET A 64 -9.12 -15.68 -3.18
N ALA A 65 -7.82 -15.80 -3.49
CA ALA A 65 -7.28 -15.41 -4.80
C ALA A 65 -7.97 -16.17 -5.95
N ALA A 66 -8.15 -17.48 -5.79
CA ALA A 66 -8.85 -18.30 -6.78
C ALA A 66 -10.35 -17.94 -6.88
N GLN A 67 -11.03 -17.77 -5.75
CA GLN A 67 -12.47 -17.46 -5.72
C GLN A 67 -12.77 -16.04 -6.24
N TYR A 68 -12.12 -15.02 -5.70
CA TYR A 68 -12.42 -13.63 -6.07
C TYR A 68 -11.74 -13.18 -7.36
N GLY A 69 -10.59 -13.76 -7.72
CA GLY A 69 -9.89 -13.42 -8.96
C GLY A 69 -10.46 -14.09 -10.21
N TYR A 70 -10.91 -15.35 -10.08
CA TYR A 70 -11.25 -16.22 -11.22
C TYR A 70 -12.68 -16.78 -11.21
N TYR A 71 -13.43 -16.63 -10.12
CA TYR A 71 -14.86 -16.99 -10.09
C TYR A 71 -15.78 -15.77 -10.12
N SER A 72 -15.72 -14.88 -9.11
CA SER A 72 -16.57 -13.67 -9.08
C SER A 72 -15.95 -12.50 -9.83
N GLY A 73 -14.62 -12.52 -9.98
CA GLY A 73 -13.85 -11.46 -10.62
C GLY A 73 -13.84 -10.15 -9.82
N ILE A 74 -14.17 -10.14 -8.54
CA ILE A 74 -14.10 -8.92 -7.71
C ILE A 74 -12.65 -8.45 -7.57
N TRP A 75 -11.70 -9.38 -7.49
CA TRP A 75 -10.27 -9.08 -7.40
C TRP A 75 -9.57 -9.21 -8.76
N PRO A 76 -8.40 -8.57 -8.95
CA PRO A 76 -7.55 -8.86 -10.10
C PRO A 76 -7.30 -10.37 -10.26
N PRO A 77 -7.29 -10.92 -11.49
CA PRO A 77 -7.34 -10.23 -12.78
C PRO A 77 -8.76 -9.93 -13.31
N ASN A 78 -9.80 -9.90 -12.46
CA ASN A 78 -11.19 -9.62 -12.84
C ASN A 78 -11.72 -10.61 -13.88
N ARG A 79 -11.58 -11.92 -13.62
CA ARG A 79 -12.05 -12.96 -14.54
C ARG A 79 -13.29 -13.65 -14.00
N CYS A 80 -14.35 -13.63 -14.81
CA CYS A 80 -15.62 -14.27 -14.48
C CYS A 80 -16.54 -14.39 -15.70
N SER A 81 -17.61 -15.16 -15.57
CA SER A 81 -18.68 -15.30 -16.57
C SER A 81 -20.05 -14.91 -16.01
N TYR A 82 -20.92 -14.35 -16.85
CA TYR A 82 -22.33 -14.10 -16.49
C TYR A 82 -23.05 -15.44 -16.17
N PRO A 83 -23.93 -15.51 -15.16
CA PRO A 83 -24.44 -14.42 -14.32
C PRO A 83 -23.63 -14.12 -13.07
N VAL A 84 -22.54 -14.86 -12.79
CA VAL A 84 -21.75 -14.70 -11.55
C VAL A 84 -21.18 -13.28 -11.45
N GLY A 85 -20.62 -12.77 -12.53
CA GLY A 85 -20.20 -11.38 -12.63
C GLY A 85 -20.27 -10.84 -14.06
N LYS A 86 -19.85 -9.59 -14.23
CA LYS A 86 -19.89 -8.87 -15.53
C LYS A 86 -18.49 -8.54 -16.04
N CYS A 87 -17.57 -9.50 -15.92
CA CYS A 87 -16.19 -9.37 -16.39
C CYS A 87 -16.12 -9.37 -17.92
N LYS A 88 -15.04 -8.80 -18.46
CA LYS A 88 -14.80 -8.76 -19.91
C LYS A 88 -14.48 -10.14 -20.49
N ALA A 89 -13.88 -11.01 -19.68
CA ALA A 89 -13.48 -12.36 -20.04
C ALA A 89 -13.43 -13.24 -18.78
N GLY A 90 -13.36 -14.55 -18.99
CA GLY A 90 -13.23 -15.53 -17.92
C GLY A 90 -14.23 -16.67 -18.05
N ASN A 91 -14.07 -17.68 -17.20
CA ASN A 91 -14.99 -18.80 -17.09
C ASN A 91 -15.09 -19.24 -15.63
N SER A 92 -16.12 -18.76 -14.94
CA SER A 92 -16.35 -19.04 -13.52
C SER A 92 -16.55 -20.54 -13.23
N GLU A 93 -16.88 -21.37 -14.21
CA GLU A 93 -17.07 -22.81 -14.00
C GLU A 93 -15.77 -23.62 -14.06
N LEU A 94 -14.68 -23.06 -14.60
CA LEU A 94 -13.41 -23.77 -14.84
C LEU A 94 -12.18 -23.06 -14.24
N GLU A 95 -12.04 -21.77 -14.50
CA GLU A 95 -10.86 -20.99 -14.14
C GLU A 95 -10.48 -21.00 -12.65
N PRO A 96 -11.41 -20.93 -11.66
CA PRO A 96 -11.01 -21.00 -10.26
C PRO A 96 -10.30 -22.31 -9.90
N TYR A 97 -10.72 -23.43 -10.52
CA TYR A 97 -10.10 -24.74 -10.28
C TYR A 97 -8.73 -24.87 -10.94
N ILE A 98 -8.56 -24.29 -12.14
CA ILE A 98 -7.27 -24.24 -12.83
C ILE A 98 -6.28 -23.37 -12.04
N ALA A 99 -6.71 -22.17 -11.63
CA ALA A 99 -5.90 -21.25 -10.84
C ALA A 99 -5.46 -21.88 -9.52
N ALA A 100 -6.39 -22.45 -8.76
CA ALA A 100 -6.08 -23.12 -7.51
C ALA A 100 -5.13 -24.32 -7.70
N HIS A 101 -5.30 -25.11 -8.76
CA HIS A 101 -4.40 -26.22 -9.06
C HIS A 101 -2.96 -25.75 -9.30
N ASN A 102 -2.78 -24.70 -10.09
CA ASN A 102 -1.45 -24.15 -10.35
C ASN A 102 -0.86 -23.47 -9.10
N MET A 103 -1.66 -22.81 -8.27
CA MET A 103 -1.21 -22.26 -6.98
C MET A 103 -0.72 -23.36 -6.02
N ILE A 104 -1.46 -24.47 -5.91
CA ILE A 104 -1.07 -25.65 -5.11
C ILE A 104 0.27 -26.22 -5.60
N LEU A 105 0.45 -26.38 -6.91
CA LEU A 105 1.67 -26.93 -7.48
C LEU A 105 2.86 -25.94 -7.45
N ALA A 106 2.59 -24.64 -7.53
CA ALA A 106 3.59 -23.60 -7.33
C ALA A 106 4.10 -23.60 -5.88
N HIS A 107 3.19 -23.72 -4.89
CA HIS A 107 3.55 -23.93 -3.49
C HIS A 107 4.41 -25.18 -3.31
N ALA A 108 4.00 -26.32 -3.89
CA ALA A 108 4.75 -27.57 -3.81
C ALA A 108 6.15 -27.46 -4.43
N THR A 109 6.26 -26.76 -5.57
CA THR A 109 7.52 -26.51 -6.26
C THR A 109 8.46 -25.64 -5.41
N ALA A 110 7.99 -24.53 -4.84
CA ALA A 110 8.79 -23.70 -3.95
C ALA A 110 9.22 -24.45 -2.67
N THR A 111 8.33 -25.24 -2.09
CA THR A 111 8.61 -26.08 -0.92
C THR A 111 9.68 -27.12 -1.21
N GLU A 112 9.61 -27.79 -2.37
CA GLU A 112 10.61 -28.76 -2.80
C GLU A 112 12.00 -28.10 -2.97
N ILE A 113 12.05 -26.92 -3.59
CA ILE A 113 13.29 -26.14 -3.75
C ILE A 113 13.87 -25.80 -2.37
N TYR A 114 13.07 -25.28 -1.44
CA TYR A 114 13.52 -24.93 -0.10
C TYR A 114 14.12 -26.14 0.63
N ARG A 115 13.38 -27.25 0.65
CA ARG A 115 13.79 -28.49 1.33
C ARG A 115 15.08 -29.07 0.77
N LYS A 116 15.22 -29.12 -0.56
CA LYS A 116 16.40 -29.72 -1.22
C LYS A 116 17.64 -28.84 -1.16
N LYS A 117 17.50 -27.52 -1.30
CA LYS A 117 18.65 -26.62 -1.49
C LYS A 117 19.06 -25.84 -0.23
N TYR A 118 18.08 -25.48 0.62
CA TYR A 118 18.27 -24.43 1.61
C TYR A 118 18.01 -24.86 3.05
N GLN A 119 17.04 -25.75 3.30
CA GLN A 119 16.55 -25.99 4.64
C GLN A 119 17.62 -26.53 5.60
N GLU A 120 18.47 -27.46 5.15
CA GLU A 120 19.59 -27.97 5.95
C GLU A 120 20.58 -26.86 6.35
N LYS A 121 20.81 -25.90 5.45
CA LYS A 121 21.80 -24.82 5.65
C LYS A 121 21.23 -23.64 6.41
N GLN A 122 19.96 -23.32 6.19
CA GLN A 122 19.31 -22.12 6.70
C GLN A 122 18.46 -22.39 7.93
N GLY A 123 17.99 -23.62 8.13
CA GLY A 123 17.22 -24.04 9.31
C GLY A 123 15.84 -23.40 9.43
N GLY A 124 15.29 -22.83 8.35
CA GLY A 124 13.97 -22.23 8.36
C GLY A 124 12.84 -23.24 8.14
N LYS A 125 11.62 -22.72 8.21
CA LYS A 125 10.36 -23.45 8.03
C LYS A 125 9.56 -22.83 6.88
N ILE A 126 8.81 -23.66 6.18
CA ILE A 126 7.97 -23.23 5.07
C ILE A 126 6.52 -23.72 5.23
N GLY A 127 5.58 -22.81 4.94
CA GLY A 127 4.15 -23.02 5.08
C GLY A 127 3.35 -22.28 4.00
N ILE A 128 2.03 -22.40 4.09
CA ILE A 128 1.04 -21.70 3.27
C ILE A 128 -0.04 -21.12 4.18
N VAL A 129 -0.66 -20.02 3.76
CA VAL A 129 -1.73 -19.35 4.51
C VAL A 129 -3.04 -19.46 3.74
N LEU A 130 -4.13 -19.75 4.46
CA LEU A 130 -5.48 -19.77 3.91
C LEU A 130 -6.42 -18.89 4.74
N HIS A 131 -7.36 -18.26 4.06
CA HIS A 131 -8.48 -17.56 4.69
C HIS A 131 -9.57 -18.55 5.07
N ILE A 132 -10.07 -18.50 6.29
CA ILE A 132 -11.08 -19.42 6.79
C ILE A 132 -12.25 -18.64 7.38
N TYR A 133 -13.40 -18.72 6.72
CA TYR A 133 -14.67 -18.54 7.41
C TYR A 133 -15.02 -19.81 8.18
N TRP A 134 -15.44 -19.65 9.43
CA TRP A 134 -16.16 -20.73 10.09
C TRP A 134 -17.61 -20.75 9.62
N TYR A 135 -18.21 -21.94 9.52
CA TYR A 135 -19.60 -22.10 9.13
C TYR A 135 -20.40 -22.83 10.21
N GLU A 136 -21.43 -22.17 10.72
CA GLU A 136 -22.46 -22.80 11.55
C GLU A 136 -23.62 -23.27 10.67
N PRO A 137 -24.30 -24.38 10.97
CA PRO A 137 -25.51 -24.75 10.23
C PRO A 137 -26.61 -23.71 10.49
N LEU A 138 -27.25 -23.19 9.43
CA LEU A 138 -28.33 -22.20 9.56
C LEU A 138 -29.47 -22.77 10.41
N ARG A 139 -29.93 -24.00 10.11
CA ARG A 139 -30.89 -24.74 10.92
C ARG A 139 -30.21 -25.96 11.51
N ASP A 140 -30.65 -26.37 12.70
CA ASP A 140 -30.13 -27.58 13.32
C ASP A 140 -30.74 -28.85 12.71
N ILE A 141 -30.40 -29.12 11.44
CA ILE A 141 -30.85 -30.26 10.67
C ILE A 141 -29.66 -30.89 9.92
N PRO A 142 -29.73 -32.19 9.57
CA PRO A 142 -28.63 -32.86 8.88
C PRO A 142 -28.18 -32.18 7.58
N ALA A 143 -29.11 -31.62 6.79
CA ALA A 143 -28.78 -30.98 5.53
C ALA A 143 -27.87 -29.75 5.72
N ASP A 144 -28.23 -28.82 6.60
CA ASP A 144 -27.45 -27.60 6.85
C ASP A 144 -26.12 -27.92 7.57
N ARG A 145 -26.07 -28.97 8.41
CA ARG A 145 -24.82 -29.48 9.00
C ARG A 145 -23.85 -29.99 7.93
N VAL A 146 -24.36 -30.74 6.94
CA VAL A 146 -23.57 -31.20 5.77
C VAL A 146 -23.16 -30.02 4.89
N ALA A 147 -24.02 -29.00 4.73
CA ALA A 147 -23.68 -27.79 3.99
C ALA A 147 -22.54 -27.00 4.64
N ALA A 148 -22.55 -26.85 5.97
CA ALA A 148 -21.46 -26.22 6.72
C ALA A 148 -20.13 -26.98 6.52
N GLN A 149 -20.16 -28.31 6.57
CA GLN A 149 -18.98 -29.15 6.29
C GLN A 149 -18.50 -29.00 4.85
N ARG A 150 -19.43 -28.97 3.88
CA ARG A 150 -19.14 -28.78 2.46
C ARG A 150 -18.53 -27.41 2.18
N ALA A 151 -19.00 -26.34 2.85
CA ALA A 151 -18.39 -25.02 2.75
C ALA A 151 -16.93 -25.02 3.21
N LEU A 152 -16.63 -25.65 4.36
CA LEU A 152 -15.24 -25.87 4.80
C LEU A 152 -14.43 -26.73 3.81
N GLY A 153 -15.07 -27.69 3.15
CA GLY A 153 -14.47 -28.49 2.09
C GLY A 153 -13.98 -27.64 0.91
N PHE A 154 -14.79 -26.68 0.47
CA PHE A 154 -14.50 -25.80 -0.67
C PHE A 154 -13.64 -24.58 -0.31
N ILE A 155 -13.42 -24.29 0.98
CA ILE A 155 -12.56 -23.17 1.43
C ILE A 155 -11.23 -23.68 1.98
N ALA A 156 -11.26 -24.55 2.97
CA ALA A 156 -10.08 -25.03 3.68
C ALA A 156 -9.50 -26.27 3.00
N ALA A 157 -10.30 -27.33 2.87
CA ALA A 157 -9.83 -28.61 2.38
C ALA A 157 -9.42 -28.57 0.90
N TRP A 158 -10.00 -27.65 0.12
CA TRP A 158 -9.69 -27.45 -1.30
C TRP A 158 -8.17 -27.29 -1.57
N PHE A 159 -7.47 -26.54 -0.72
CA PHE A 159 -6.02 -26.36 -0.81
C PHE A 159 -5.27 -27.31 0.12
N MET A 160 -5.78 -27.54 1.33
CA MET A 160 -5.06 -28.32 2.35
C MET A 160 -5.02 -29.82 2.07
N ASP A 161 -6.11 -30.43 1.60
CA ASP A 161 -6.10 -31.88 1.34
C ASP A 161 -5.11 -32.25 0.23
N PRO A 162 -5.00 -31.52 -0.91
CA PRO A 162 -3.95 -31.76 -1.88
C PRO A 162 -2.54 -31.66 -1.30
N ILE A 163 -2.29 -30.66 -0.45
CA ILE A 163 -0.96 -30.43 0.13
C ILE A 163 -0.62 -31.48 1.20
N MET A 164 -1.61 -31.95 1.96
CA MET A 164 -1.40 -32.88 3.07
C MET A 164 -1.49 -34.35 2.66
N PHE A 165 -2.34 -34.65 1.67
CA PHE A 165 -2.70 -36.01 1.28
C PHE A 165 -2.50 -36.31 -0.22
N GLY A 166 -2.22 -35.29 -1.05
CA GLY A 166 -1.96 -35.45 -2.48
C GLY A 166 -3.20 -35.56 -3.37
N GLU A 167 -4.41 -35.35 -2.81
CA GLU A 167 -5.68 -35.44 -3.52
C GLU A 167 -6.66 -34.36 -3.05
N TYR A 168 -7.55 -33.92 -3.94
CA TYR A 168 -8.63 -32.99 -3.58
C TYR A 168 -9.64 -33.64 -2.61
N PRO A 169 -10.38 -32.84 -1.83
CA PRO A 169 -11.36 -33.40 -0.89
C PRO A 169 -12.48 -34.18 -1.62
N PRO A 170 -12.94 -35.33 -1.07
CA PRO A 170 -13.92 -36.20 -1.74
C PRO A 170 -15.21 -35.49 -2.16
N GLU A 171 -15.70 -34.55 -1.35
CA GLU A 171 -16.88 -33.75 -1.65
C GLU A 171 -16.72 -32.91 -2.93
N MET A 172 -15.54 -32.33 -3.16
CA MET A 172 -15.27 -31.59 -4.39
C MET A 172 -15.13 -32.53 -5.58
N GLN A 173 -14.45 -33.66 -5.42
CA GLN A 173 -14.32 -34.64 -6.50
C GLN A 173 -15.70 -35.15 -6.97
N GLN A 174 -16.62 -35.40 -6.05
CA GLN A 174 -17.98 -35.86 -6.35
C GLN A 174 -18.84 -34.79 -7.03
N ILE A 175 -18.71 -33.53 -6.62
CA ILE A 175 -19.57 -32.44 -7.09
C ILE A 175 -19.04 -31.79 -8.37
N VAL A 176 -17.75 -31.43 -8.38
CA VAL A 176 -17.11 -30.72 -9.49
C VAL A 176 -16.81 -31.67 -10.65
N GLY A 177 -16.45 -32.92 -10.33
CA GLY A 177 -16.18 -33.96 -11.31
C GLY A 177 -15.03 -33.61 -12.25
N LEU A 178 -15.24 -33.82 -13.55
CA LEU A 178 -14.20 -33.68 -14.59
C LEU A 178 -13.65 -32.25 -14.77
N ARG A 179 -14.30 -31.24 -14.18
CA ARG A 179 -13.81 -29.85 -14.20
C ARG A 179 -12.65 -29.63 -13.22
N LEU A 180 -12.53 -30.49 -12.21
CA LEU A 180 -11.44 -30.44 -11.25
C LEU A 180 -10.18 -31.07 -11.88
N PRO A 181 -9.04 -30.36 -11.95
CA PRO A 181 -7.82 -30.92 -12.49
C PRO A 181 -7.36 -32.18 -11.74
N THR A 182 -6.52 -32.99 -12.37
CA THR A 182 -5.97 -34.21 -11.76
C THR A 182 -4.47 -34.05 -11.51
N PHE A 183 -4.00 -34.53 -10.37
CA PHE A 183 -2.57 -34.54 -10.05
C PHE A 183 -1.89 -35.73 -10.74
N SER A 184 -0.87 -35.44 -11.54
CA SER A 184 0.01 -36.45 -12.12
C SER A 184 0.85 -37.15 -11.05
N VAL A 185 1.56 -38.21 -11.43
CA VAL A 185 2.48 -38.92 -10.53
C VAL A 185 3.60 -37.99 -10.04
N GLU A 186 4.08 -37.08 -10.90
CA GLU A 186 5.10 -36.11 -10.54
C GLU A 186 4.55 -35.03 -9.59
N ASP A 187 3.31 -34.58 -9.81
CA ASP A 187 2.65 -33.63 -8.91
C ASP A 187 2.49 -34.20 -7.51
N LYS A 188 2.01 -35.45 -7.41
CA LYS A 188 1.90 -36.16 -6.13
C LYS A 188 3.26 -36.33 -5.44
N ARG A 189 4.34 -36.50 -6.21
CA ARG A 189 5.71 -36.55 -5.66
C ARG A 189 6.11 -35.21 -5.05
N LYS A 190 5.83 -34.09 -5.72
CA LYS A 190 6.11 -32.75 -5.18
C LYS A 190 5.28 -32.46 -3.93
N LEU A 191 4.00 -32.83 -3.95
CA LEU A 191 3.05 -32.64 -2.84
C LEU A 191 3.35 -33.53 -1.62
N ALA A 192 4.13 -34.61 -1.78
CA ALA A 192 4.54 -35.46 -0.66
C ALA A 192 5.47 -34.73 0.35
N ASN A 193 5.99 -33.55 0.00
CA ASN A 193 6.73 -32.70 0.93
C ASN A 193 5.77 -32.10 1.97
N LYS A 194 5.86 -32.57 3.21
CA LYS A 194 5.03 -32.06 4.31
C LYS A 194 5.32 -30.59 4.61
N LEU A 195 4.27 -29.87 5.00
CA LEU A 195 4.37 -28.52 5.56
C LEU A 195 5.12 -28.52 6.89
N ASP A 196 5.89 -27.46 7.15
CA ASP A 196 6.43 -27.23 8.49
C ASP A 196 5.39 -26.58 9.42
N PHE A 197 4.45 -25.82 8.85
CA PHE A 197 3.34 -25.20 9.57
C PHE A 197 2.18 -24.83 8.62
N ILE A 198 1.00 -24.57 9.21
CA ILE A 198 -0.21 -24.07 8.55
C ILE A 198 -0.45 -22.64 9.05
N GLY A 199 -0.60 -21.70 8.13
CA GLY A 199 -1.05 -20.34 8.44
C GLY A 199 -2.55 -20.21 8.28
N ILE A 200 -3.21 -19.58 9.25
CA ILE A 200 -4.67 -19.42 9.28
C ILE A 200 -4.99 -17.94 9.40
N ASN A 201 -5.69 -17.41 8.41
CA ASN A 201 -6.34 -16.11 8.47
C ASN A 201 -7.80 -16.34 8.82
N HIS A 202 -8.27 -15.78 9.93
CA HIS A 202 -9.64 -16.00 10.38
C HIS A 202 -10.21 -14.73 10.97
N TYR A 203 -11.35 -14.28 10.44
CA TYR A 203 -11.96 -13.01 10.83
C TYR A 203 -13.40 -13.15 11.32
N SER A 204 -14.17 -14.08 10.76
CA SER A 204 -15.64 -14.10 10.89
C SER A 204 -16.24 -15.51 10.78
N THR A 205 -17.53 -15.61 11.08
CA THR A 205 -18.37 -16.80 10.92
C THR A 205 -19.63 -16.47 10.14
N LEU A 206 -20.09 -17.41 9.34
CA LEU A 206 -21.38 -17.34 8.64
C LEU A 206 -22.24 -18.57 8.97
N TYR A 207 -23.55 -18.44 8.82
CA TYR A 207 -24.45 -19.59 8.73
C TYR A 207 -24.41 -20.19 7.34
N ALA A 208 -24.47 -21.52 7.26
CA ALA A 208 -24.55 -22.30 6.03
C ALA A 208 -25.91 -23.01 5.92
N LYS A 209 -26.59 -22.82 4.79
CA LYS A 209 -27.81 -23.53 4.43
C LYS A 209 -27.57 -24.43 3.23
N ASP A 210 -28.12 -25.64 3.27
CA ASP A 210 -28.05 -26.56 2.14
C ASP A 210 -28.86 -26.05 0.94
N CYS A 211 -28.19 -25.98 -0.21
CA CYS A 211 -28.77 -25.63 -1.50
C CYS A 211 -28.69 -26.76 -2.52
N LEU A 212 -28.25 -27.95 -2.10
CA LEU A 212 -28.18 -29.13 -2.96
C LEU A 212 -29.55 -29.82 -3.05
N LEU A 213 -30.23 -29.95 -1.91
CA LEU A 213 -31.54 -30.57 -1.78
C LEU A 213 -32.67 -29.55 -1.65
N THR A 214 -32.34 -28.32 -1.24
CA THR A 214 -33.30 -27.22 -1.09
C THR A 214 -33.02 -26.08 -2.07
N PRO A 215 -34.05 -25.47 -2.70
CA PRO A 215 -33.83 -24.30 -3.55
C PRO A 215 -33.24 -23.12 -2.76
N CYS A 216 -32.23 -22.48 -3.35
CA CYS A 216 -31.67 -21.22 -2.88
C CYS A 216 -31.54 -20.24 -4.05
N ASN A 217 -31.69 -18.95 -3.76
CA ASN A 217 -31.26 -17.92 -4.70
C ASN A 217 -29.75 -17.73 -4.52
N TYR A 218 -28.99 -18.00 -5.57
CA TYR A 218 -27.53 -17.83 -5.56
C TYR A 218 -27.22 -16.33 -5.57
N HIS A 219 -26.86 -15.78 -4.42
CA HIS A 219 -26.45 -14.39 -4.26
C HIS A 219 -25.19 -14.23 -3.39
N ASP A 220 -24.40 -15.30 -3.23
CA ASP A 220 -23.23 -15.27 -2.36
C ASP A 220 -21.91 -15.33 -3.12
N ASP A 221 -20.86 -14.90 -2.42
CA ASP A 221 -19.47 -14.90 -2.85
C ASP A 221 -18.86 -16.29 -3.02
N LEU A 222 -19.51 -17.34 -2.51
CA LEU A 222 -19.03 -18.73 -2.61
C LEU A 222 -19.09 -19.29 -4.03
N LEU A 223 -18.20 -20.23 -4.33
CA LEU A 223 -18.32 -21.06 -5.54
C LEU A 223 -19.71 -21.72 -5.59
N LYS A 224 -20.40 -21.60 -6.72
CA LYS A 224 -21.73 -22.20 -6.94
C LYS A 224 -21.76 -23.70 -6.64
N ASP A 225 -20.67 -24.40 -6.97
CA ASP A 225 -20.51 -25.83 -6.75
C ASP A 225 -20.46 -26.23 -5.26
N THR A 226 -20.28 -25.27 -4.35
CA THR A 226 -20.40 -25.52 -2.92
C THR A 226 -21.85 -25.86 -2.52
N PHE A 227 -22.86 -25.55 -3.36
CA PHE A 227 -24.29 -25.75 -3.07
C PHE A 227 -24.69 -25.31 -1.66
N THR A 228 -24.18 -24.16 -1.23
CA THR A 228 -24.35 -23.65 0.13
C THR A 228 -24.64 -22.17 0.06
N TYR A 229 -25.66 -21.74 0.82
CA TYR A 229 -25.96 -20.33 1.02
C TYR A 229 -25.37 -19.90 2.36
N GLY A 230 -24.42 -18.97 2.30
CA GLY A 230 -23.72 -18.35 3.41
C GLY A 230 -24.41 -17.05 3.82
N THR A 231 -24.80 -16.91 5.09
CA THR A 231 -25.41 -15.66 5.58
C THR A 231 -24.98 -15.34 7.00
N GLY A 232 -24.83 -14.05 7.29
CA GLY A 232 -24.62 -13.59 8.66
C GLY A 232 -25.90 -13.56 9.49
N GLU A 233 -27.07 -13.82 8.90
CA GLU A 233 -28.37 -13.62 9.54
C GLU A 233 -29.19 -14.90 9.59
N LYS A 234 -29.84 -15.13 10.73
CA LYS A 234 -30.82 -16.20 10.94
C LYS A 234 -32.06 -15.62 11.59
N ASP A 235 -33.20 -15.76 10.91
CA ASP A 235 -34.52 -15.32 11.41
C ASP A 235 -34.55 -13.84 11.87
N GLY A 236 -33.86 -12.94 11.15
CA GLY A 236 -33.76 -11.53 11.51
C GLY A 236 -32.66 -11.18 12.51
N VAL A 237 -31.87 -12.17 12.97
CA VAL A 237 -30.84 -12.01 14.00
C VAL A 237 -29.46 -12.30 13.40
N LEU A 238 -28.55 -11.33 13.52
CA LEU A 238 -27.16 -11.50 13.10
C LEU A 238 -26.43 -12.51 14.01
N ILE A 239 -25.49 -13.26 13.43
CA ILE A 239 -24.65 -14.25 14.12
C ILE A 239 -23.71 -13.61 15.15
N GLY A 240 -23.36 -12.34 14.93
CA GLY A 240 -22.56 -11.50 15.81
C GLY A 240 -22.65 -10.04 15.38
N GLU A 241 -22.03 -9.15 16.15
CA GLU A 241 -22.00 -7.72 15.81
C GLU A 241 -21.26 -7.51 14.47
N PRO A 242 -21.83 -6.74 13.53
CA PRO A 242 -21.18 -6.48 12.25
C PRO A 242 -19.98 -5.54 12.41
N THR A 243 -18.97 -5.73 11.55
CA THR A 243 -17.86 -4.79 11.40
C THR A 243 -18.06 -3.92 10.15
N ALA A 244 -17.12 -3.01 9.86
CA ALA A 244 -17.17 -2.21 8.63
C ALA A 244 -16.89 -3.02 7.35
N MET A 245 -16.26 -4.19 7.49
CA MET A 245 -16.05 -5.09 6.37
C MET A 245 -17.33 -5.91 6.13
N PRO A 246 -17.89 -5.92 4.91
CA PRO A 246 -19.05 -6.75 4.60
C PRO A 246 -18.81 -8.21 4.96
N THR A 247 -19.84 -8.87 5.51
CA THR A 247 -19.82 -10.29 5.94
C THR A 247 -18.90 -10.61 7.14
N PHE A 248 -18.20 -9.60 7.70
CA PHE A 248 -17.41 -9.78 8.91
C PHE A 248 -18.26 -9.47 10.14
N TYR A 249 -18.46 -10.49 10.97
CA TYR A 249 -19.19 -10.46 12.22
C TYR A 249 -18.29 -10.91 13.37
N VAL A 250 -18.44 -10.28 14.53
CA VAL A 250 -17.67 -10.59 15.73
C VAL A 250 -18.20 -11.88 16.38
N VAL A 251 -17.53 -13.02 16.14
CA VAL A 251 -17.92 -14.34 16.64
C VAL A 251 -16.72 -15.07 17.26
N PRO A 252 -16.18 -14.61 18.40
CA PRO A 252 -14.89 -15.06 18.92
C PRO A 252 -14.78 -16.57 19.16
N ASN A 253 -15.86 -17.22 19.63
CA ASN A 253 -15.88 -18.66 19.89
C ASN A 253 -15.59 -19.51 18.64
N SER A 254 -15.74 -18.95 17.45
CA SER A 254 -15.43 -19.63 16.19
C SER A 254 -13.93 -19.86 15.98
N MET A 255 -13.06 -19.04 16.59
CA MET A 255 -11.61 -19.22 16.53
C MET A 255 -11.21 -20.59 17.10
N GLU A 256 -11.81 -21.00 18.23
CA GLU A 256 -11.55 -22.32 18.79
C GLU A 256 -12.01 -23.44 17.83
N LYS A 257 -13.22 -23.32 17.28
CA LYS A 257 -13.76 -24.33 16.35
C LYS A 257 -12.90 -24.48 15.09
N THR A 258 -12.48 -23.36 14.52
CA THR A 258 -11.58 -23.31 13.37
C THR A 258 -10.27 -24.02 13.68
N ILE A 259 -9.62 -23.70 14.80
CA ILE A 259 -8.33 -24.30 15.17
C ILE A 259 -8.46 -25.78 15.47
N MET A 260 -9.52 -26.20 16.16
CA MET A 260 -9.78 -27.60 16.45
C MET A 260 -10.06 -28.41 15.18
N TYR A 261 -10.74 -27.83 14.18
CA TYR A 261 -10.92 -28.46 12.87
C TYR A 261 -9.57 -28.77 12.20
N PHE A 262 -8.65 -27.81 12.17
CA PHE A 262 -7.33 -28.03 11.58
C PHE A 262 -6.49 -29.04 12.38
N LYS A 263 -6.54 -28.95 13.72
CA LYS A 263 -5.89 -29.91 14.61
C LYS A 263 -6.34 -31.34 14.29
N ASP A 264 -7.65 -31.58 14.25
CA ASP A 264 -8.21 -32.92 14.15
C ASP A 264 -8.05 -33.50 12.74
N ARG A 265 -8.12 -32.65 11.69
CA ARG A 265 -7.97 -33.11 10.30
C ARG A 265 -6.52 -33.29 9.86
N TYR A 266 -5.60 -32.43 10.31
CA TYR A 266 -4.22 -32.36 9.78
C TYR A 266 -3.18 -32.76 10.83
N ASN A 267 -3.51 -33.75 11.66
CA ASN A 267 -2.59 -34.39 12.62
C ASN A 267 -1.87 -33.40 13.55
N ASN A 268 -2.58 -32.35 13.98
CA ASN A 268 -2.06 -31.28 14.83
C ASN A 268 -0.75 -30.67 14.30
N THR A 269 -0.63 -30.52 12.98
CA THR A 269 0.49 -29.81 12.35
C THR A 269 0.60 -28.41 12.95
N PRO A 270 1.81 -27.88 13.22
CA PRO A 270 1.98 -26.57 13.84
C PRO A 270 1.19 -25.48 13.13
N MET A 271 0.48 -24.65 13.89
CA MET A 271 -0.39 -23.60 13.37
C MET A 271 0.10 -22.21 13.82
N TYR A 272 -0.11 -21.22 12.96
CA TYR A 272 0.05 -19.82 13.27
C TYR A 272 -1.22 -19.09 12.84
N ILE A 273 -1.80 -18.26 13.71
CA ILE A 273 -2.79 -17.29 13.27
C ILE A 273 -2.02 -16.19 12.56
N THR A 274 -2.10 -16.16 11.24
CA THR A 274 -1.30 -15.27 10.40
C THR A 274 -1.98 -13.94 10.14
N GLU A 275 -3.31 -13.91 10.26
CA GLU A 275 -4.10 -12.69 10.28
C GLU A 275 -5.37 -12.86 11.11
N ASN A 276 -5.65 -11.88 11.98
CA ASN A 276 -6.91 -11.71 12.71
C ASN A 276 -7.05 -10.23 13.12
N GLY A 277 -8.22 -9.65 12.92
CA GLY A 277 -8.42 -8.21 13.15
C GLY A 277 -9.86 -7.75 13.03
N TYR A 278 -10.10 -6.51 13.44
CA TYR A 278 -11.41 -5.85 13.41
C TYR A 278 -11.41 -4.74 12.36
N ALA A 279 -12.46 -4.65 11.55
CA ALA A 279 -12.63 -3.54 10.61
C ALA A 279 -13.51 -2.45 11.25
N GLN A 280 -12.88 -1.34 11.64
CA GLN A 280 -13.58 -0.20 12.20
C GLN A 280 -14.17 0.66 11.08
N PRO A 281 -15.41 1.16 11.24
CA PRO A 281 -15.98 2.10 10.29
C PRO A 281 -15.15 3.37 10.22
N SER A 282 -14.95 3.92 9.02
CA SER A 282 -14.34 5.23 8.87
C SER A 282 -15.26 6.31 9.48
N SER A 283 -14.67 7.22 10.25
CA SER A 283 -15.35 8.39 10.83
C SER A 283 -14.63 9.66 10.42
N LYS A 284 -15.39 10.74 10.25
CA LYS A 284 -14.84 12.09 10.05
C LYS A 284 -14.34 12.71 11.35
N ASN A 285 -14.62 12.09 12.49
CA ASN A 285 -14.18 12.51 13.81
C ASN A 285 -13.07 11.56 14.29
N ILE A 286 -11.88 12.10 14.52
CA ILE A 286 -10.72 11.32 14.96
C ILE A 286 -10.92 10.73 16.34
N GLU A 287 -11.70 11.37 17.23
CA GLU A 287 -11.95 10.83 18.58
C GLU A 287 -12.72 9.50 18.49
N ASP A 288 -13.64 9.37 17.52
CA ASP A 288 -14.36 8.14 17.26
C ASP A 288 -13.43 7.06 16.65
N MET A 289 -12.44 7.48 15.87
CA MET A 289 -11.44 6.59 15.28
C MET A 289 -10.44 6.07 16.33
N LEU A 290 -9.94 6.96 17.19
CA LEU A 290 -9.00 6.63 18.26
C LEU A 290 -9.64 5.84 19.41
N ASN A 291 -10.95 6.00 19.61
CA ASN A 291 -11.72 5.24 20.59
C ASN A 291 -12.09 3.83 20.07
N ASP A 292 -11.08 3.03 19.76
CA ASP A 292 -11.25 1.70 19.14
C ASP A 292 -11.48 0.58 20.18
N VAL A 293 -12.48 0.77 21.04
CA VAL A 293 -12.88 -0.21 22.06
C VAL A 293 -13.34 -1.52 21.42
N ASN A 294 -14.01 -1.45 20.27
CA ASN A 294 -14.52 -2.63 19.58
C ASN A 294 -13.38 -3.55 19.08
N ARG A 295 -12.26 -3.01 18.56
CA ARG A 295 -11.08 -3.82 18.23
C ARG A 295 -10.49 -4.47 19.47
N LEU A 296 -10.40 -3.75 20.60
CA LEU A 296 -9.89 -4.31 21.85
C LEU A 296 -10.75 -5.48 22.33
N GLU A 297 -12.07 -5.32 22.35
CA GLU A 297 -13.01 -6.37 22.74
C GLU A 297 -12.99 -7.56 21.77
N TYR A 298 -12.92 -7.29 20.46
CA TYR A 298 -12.73 -8.31 19.42
C TYR A 298 -11.47 -9.13 19.71
N MET A 299 -10.32 -8.48 19.85
CA MET A 299 -9.04 -9.15 20.09
C MET A 299 -9.08 -9.96 21.38
N GLN A 300 -9.64 -9.42 22.46
CA GLN A 300 -9.75 -10.13 23.73
C GLN A 300 -10.59 -11.41 23.59
N GLY A 301 -11.73 -11.35 22.89
CA GLY A 301 -12.59 -12.51 22.67
C GLY A 301 -11.91 -13.59 21.83
N TYR A 302 -11.31 -13.21 20.69
CA TYR A 302 -10.65 -14.15 19.78
C TYR A 302 -9.40 -14.78 20.40
N LEU A 303 -8.57 -14.00 21.11
CA LEU A 303 -7.41 -14.53 21.85
C LEU A 303 -7.82 -15.46 22.99
N THR A 304 -8.92 -15.16 23.69
CA THR A 304 -9.44 -16.06 24.75
C THR A 304 -9.84 -17.42 24.16
N SER A 305 -10.51 -17.40 23.01
CA SER A 305 -10.92 -18.62 22.31
C SER A 305 -9.71 -19.39 21.73
N LEU A 306 -8.70 -18.68 21.23
CA LEU A 306 -7.44 -19.27 20.79
C LEU A 306 -6.70 -19.98 21.93
N VAL A 307 -6.64 -19.34 23.11
CA VAL A 307 -6.05 -19.95 24.32
C VAL A 307 -6.83 -21.19 24.75
N SER A 308 -8.16 -21.19 24.61
CA SER A 308 -8.99 -22.38 24.85
C SER A 308 -8.60 -23.54 23.93
N ALA A 309 -8.45 -23.28 22.62
CA ALA A 309 -8.00 -24.29 21.66
C ALA A 309 -6.61 -24.86 22.00
N ILE A 310 -5.66 -24.00 22.40
CA ILE A 310 -4.31 -24.42 22.82
C ILE A 310 -4.40 -25.33 24.06
N ARG A 311 -5.21 -24.95 25.06
CA ARG A 311 -5.44 -25.78 26.26
C ARG A 311 -6.09 -27.12 25.92
N ASN A 312 -6.89 -27.16 24.86
CA ASN A 312 -7.52 -28.37 24.31
C ASN A 312 -6.59 -29.16 23.35
N GLY A 313 -5.30 -28.82 23.32
CA GLY A 313 -4.24 -29.61 22.71
C GLY A 313 -3.85 -29.19 21.29
N ALA A 314 -4.33 -28.04 20.79
CA ALA A 314 -3.89 -27.51 19.51
C ALA A 314 -2.48 -26.93 19.57
N ASP A 315 -1.62 -27.29 18.62
CA ASP A 315 -0.26 -26.76 18.49
C ASP A 315 -0.25 -25.41 17.76
N VAL A 316 -0.73 -24.36 18.43
CA VAL A 316 -0.65 -22.98 17.92
C VAL A 316 0.58 -22.28 18.50
N ARG A 317 1.44 -21.76 17.62
CA ARG A 317 2.76 -21.23 17.99
C ARG A 317 2.93 -19.72 17.80
N GLY A 318 1.92 -19.05 17.24
CA GLY A 318 1.94 -17.60 17.08
C GLY A 318 0.60 -17.02 16.68
N TYR A 319 0.47 -15.71 16.90
CA TYR A 319 -0.67 -14.89 16.52
C TYR A 319 -0.16 -13.57 15.97
N PHE A 320 -0.60 -13.23 14.75
CA PHE A 320 -0.28 -11.97 14.08
C PHE A 320 -1.58 -11.18 13.89
N HIS A 321 -1.59 -9.97 14.43
CA HIS A 321 -2.71 -9.05 14.24
C HIS A 321 -2.68 -8.47 12.83
N TRP A 322 -3.85 -8.44 12.16
CA TRP A 322 -4.03 -7.67 10.94
C TRP A 322 -4.76 -6.35 11.24
N SER A 323 -4.19 -5.18 10.96
CA SER A 323 -2.83 -4.95 10.42
C SER A 323 -1.99 -3.99 11.26
N LEU A 324 -0.68 -3.99 11.00
CA LEU A 324 0.27 -3.15 11.71
C LEU A 324 -0.02 -1.66 11.52
N ILE A 325 -0.30 -1.25 10.28
CA ILE A 325 -0.63 0.13 9.88
C ILE A 325 -1.76 0.11 8.85
N ASP A 326 -2.47 1.23 8.73
CA ASP A 326 -3.45 1.48 7.66
C ASP A 326 -2.85 1.18 6.30
N ASN A 327 -3.63 0.49 5.47
CA ASN A 327 -3.18 0.04 4.18
C ASN A 327 -4.32 0.13 3.15
N PHE A 328 -4.01 -0.23 1.91
CA PHE A 328 -4.98 -0.30 0.83
C PHE A 328 -5.73 -1.64 0.92
N GLU A 329 -6.96 -1.59 1.42
CA GLU A 329 -7.87 -2.72 1.61
C GLU A 329 -8.56 -3.10 0.28
N TRP A 330 -7.76 -3.56 -0.67
CA TRP A 330 -8.21 -4.14 -1.94
C TRP A 330 -9.20 -3.25 -2.69
N THR A 331 -10.38 -3.78 -3.01
CA THR A 331 -11.43 -3.06 -3.74
C THR A 331 -12.12 -1.99 -2.92
N TYR A 332 -11.85 -1.90 -1.61
CA TYR A 332 -12.44 -0.92 -0.71
C TYR A 332 -11.57 0.34 -0.56
N GLY A 333 -10.31 0.31 -1.00
CA GLY A 333 -9.40 1.46 -0.96
C GLY A 333 -8.75 1.62 0.40
N ILE A 334 -8.50 2.85 0.86
CA ILE A 334 -7.88 3.10 2.18
C ILE A 334 -8.94 3.00 3.32
N GLU A 335 -10.18 2.65 2.98
CA GLU A 335 -11.26 2.37 3.93
C GLU A 335 -11.69 0.91 3.76
N PRO A 336 -12.18 0.22 4.81
CA PRO A 336 -12.29 0.64 6.21
C PRO A 336 -10.93 0.62 6.95
N VAL A 337 -10.89 1.22 8.14
CA VAL A 337 -9.67 1.27 8.98
C VAL A 337 -9.55 -0.03 9.77
N VAL A 338 -8.44 -0.74 9.57
CA VAL A 338 -8.25 -2.10 10.09
C VAL A 338 -7.10 -2.22 11.09
N THR A 339 -6.59 -1.11 11.67
CA THR A 339 -5.16 -1.07 12.13
C THR A 339 -4.93 -0.38 13.47
N LEU A 340 -3.68 -0.44 13.96
CA LEU A 340 -3.23 0.18 15.22
C LEU A 340 -2.60 1.58 15.05
N TYR A 341 -2.26 2.01 13.82
CA TYR A 341 -1.53 3.27 13.53
C TYR A 341 -1.96 3.90 12.18
N HIS A 342 -2.28 5.21 12.17
CA HIS A 342 -2.68 6.01 11.00
C HIS A 342 -1.48 6.59 10.19
N PHE A 343 -1.64 6.78 8.86
CA PHE A 343 -0.58 7.03 7.86
C PHE A 343 -0.28 8.52 7.50
N ASP A 344 -0.95 9.51 8.08
CA ASP A 344 -0.61 10.92 7.87
C ASP A 344 0.43 11.45 8.89
N VAL A 345 0.83 12.74 8.78
CA VAL A 345 1.29 13.43 10.00
C VAL A 345 0.14 13.23 10.98
N PRO A 346 0.35 12.61 12.16
CA PRO A 346 -0.76 12.10 12.94
C PRO A 346 -1.84 13.17 13.05
N GLN A 347 -3.07 12.89 12.60
CA GLN A 347 -4.19 13.85 12.60
C GLN A 347 -4.30 14.62 13.93
N GLU A 348 -3.96 13.97 15.05
CA GLU A 348 -3.77 14.57 16.38
C GLU A 348 -2.93 15.86 16.39
N LEU A 349 -1.84 15.95 15.62
CA LEU A 349 -0.99 17.15 15.52
C LEU A 349 -1.67 18.28 14.71
N GLU A 350 -2.51 17.94 13.73
CA GLU A 350 -3.34 18.92 13.01
C GLU A 350 -4.42 19.49 13.93
N ASP A 351 -5.08 18.62 14.70
CA ASP A 351 -6.16 19.03 15.58
C ASP A 351 -5.62 19.82 16.79
N ARG A 352 -4.45 19.43 17.30
CA ARG A 352 -3.82 20.09 18.46
C ARG A 352 -3.30 21.48 18.13
N TYR A 353 -2.66 21.67 16.97
CA TYR A 353 -2.03 22.95 16.64
C TYR A 353 -1.94 23.29 15.15
N GLY A 354 -2.54 22.51 14.24
CA GLY A 354 -2.56 22.79 12.80
C GLY A 354 -1.31 22.35 12.04
N THR A 355 -0.56 21.35 12.55
CA THR A 355 0.69 20.81 11.98
C THR A 355 1.64 21.89 11.44
N TRP A 356 1.82 21.95 10.11
CA TRP A 356 2.69 22.86 9.40
C TRP A 356 2.30 24.33 9.55
N LEU A 357 1.10 24.65 10.07
CA LEU A 357 0.74 26.01 10.43
C LEU A 357 1.32 26.47 11.78
N SER A 358 1.83 25.54 12.59
CA SER A 358 2.46 25.84 13.88
C SER A 358 3.97 25.67 13.82
N PRO A 359 4.74 26.53 14.50
CA PRO A 359 6.17 26.31 14.67
C PRO A 359 6.51 25.07 15.50
N GLN A 360 5.56 24.54 16.30
CA GLN A 360 5.80 23.36 17.13
C GLN A 360 6.14 22.10 16.31
N ILE A 361 5.67 22.02 15.07
CA ILE A 361 5.99 20.90 14.16
C ILE A 361 7.50 20.79 13.89
N GLN A 362 8.25 21.89 14.03
CA GLN A 362 9.69 21.90 13.80
C GLN A 362 10.42 21.03 14.83
N ASP A 363 9.99 21.11 16.09
CA ASP A 363 10.54 20.33 17.20
C ASP A 363 10.07 18.88 17.15
N ASP A 364 8.78 18.66 16.84
CA ASP A 364 8.21 17.31 16.72
C ASP A 364 8.84 16.55 15.54
N PHE A 365 9.01 17.20 14.39
CA PHE A 365 9.73 16.67 13.24
C PHE A 365 11.21 16.42 13.58
N GLY A 366 11.84 17.31 14.34
CA GLY A 366 13.20 17.12 14.84
C GLY A 366 13.35 15.87 15.71
N CYS A 367 12.42 15.66 16.65
CA CYS A 367 12.37 14.46 17.49
C CYS A 367 12.18 13.18 16.66
N PHE A 368 11.25 13.21 15.70
CA PHE A 368 11.04 12.12 14.77
C PHE A 368 12.31 11.80 13.97
N ALA A 369 12.94 12.84 13.40
CA ALA A 369 14.17 12.70 12.64
C ALA A 369 15.32 12.16 13.50
N ASP A 370 15.46 12.58 14.76
CA ASP A 370 16.45 12.06 15.71
C ASP A 370 16.33 10.55 15.90
N ILE A 371 15.10 10.06 16.14
CA ILE A 371 14.78 8.64 16.26
C ILE A 371 15.13 7.90 14.96
N CYS A 372 14.78 8.49 13.81
CA CYS A 372 15.14 7.92 12.52
C CYS A 372 16.65 7.83 12.33
N PHE A 373 17.39 8.91 12.57
CA PHE A 373 18.84 8.93 12.43
C PHE A 373 19.52 7.91 13.33
N GLU A 374 19.03 7.69 14.55
CA GLU A 374 19.54 6.65 15.43
C GLU A 374 19.25 5.24 14.89
N ALA A 375 18.05 5.02 14.33
CA ALA A 375 17.55 3.71 13.98
C ALA A 375 17.93 3.23 12.58
N PHE A 376 18.04 4.12 11.59
CA PHE A 376 18.26 3.76 10.19
C PHE A 376 19.59 4.29 9.63
N GLY A 377 19.70 4.28 8.29
CA GLY A 377 20.95 4.32 7.53
C GLY A 377 21.71 5.66 7.54
N LYS A 378 22.51 5.85 6.48
CA LYS A 378 23.54 6.88 6.42
C LYS A 378 23.12 8.13 5.62
N HIS A 379 22.28 7.98 4.61
CA HIS A 379 21.92 9.09 3.72
C HIS A 379 20.45 9.44 3.88
N TRP A 380 20.15 10.73 3.93
CA TRP A 380 18.88 11.22 4.43
C TRP A 380 18.27 12.28 3.51
N ILE A 381 16.98 12.10 3.25
CA ILE A 381 16.10 13.12 2.68
C ILE A 381 15.13 13.48 3.80
N THR A 382 15.11 14.74 4.22
CA THR A 382 14.17 15.14 5.28
C THR A 382 12.76 15.28 4.75
N LEU A 383 12.60 15.95 3.62
CA LEU A 383 11.32 16.26 3.00
C LEU A 383 11.39 15.95 1.51
N ASN A 384 10.34 15.32 1.00
CA ASN A 384 10.18 15.02 -0.41
C ASN A 384 9.01 15.85 -0.96
N GLU A 385 9.29 16.76 -1.90
CA GLU A 385 8.31 17.60 -2.59
C GLU A 385 7.52 18.55 -1.67
N ALA A 386 8.18 19.11 -0.65
CA ALA A 386 7.55 20.02 0.33
C ALA A 386 6.89 21.25 -0.31
N ASN A 387 7.43 21.73 -1.43
CA ASN A 387 6.84 22.82 -2.21
C ASN A 387 5.45 22.48 -2.75
N MET A 388 5.20 21.22 -3.08
CA MET A 388 3.87 20.75 -3.50
C MET A 388 2.91 20.64 -2.33
N VAL A 389 3.39 20.29 -1.13
CA VAL A 389 2.53 20.28 0.07
C VAL A 389 2.00 21.69 0.36
N ALA A 390 2.87 22.70 0.29
CA ALA A 390 2.44 24.10 0.46
C ALA A 390 1.42 24.53 -0.60
N GLN A 391 1.58 24.05 -1.83
CA GLN A 391 0.75 24.43 -2.97
C GLN A 391 -0.58 23.68 -3.09
N TYR A 392 -0.56 22.37 -2.92
CA TYR A 392 -1.74 21.53 -3.06
C TYR A 392 -2.43 21.25 -1.75
N GLY A 393 -1.70 21.28 -0.63
CA GLY A 393 -2.27 21.11 0.70
C GLY A 393 -2.89 22.40 1.25
N TYR A 394 -2.20 23.54 1.07
CA TYR A 394 -2.55 24.81 1.73
C TYR A 394 -2.96 25.95 0.79
N TYR A 395 -2.79 25.82 -0.53
CA TYR A 395 -3.25 26.83 -1.51
C TYR A 395 -4.48 26.36 -2.29
N SER A 396 -4.37 25.30 -3.09
CA SER A 396 -5.51 24.77 -3.86
C SER A 396 -6.37 23.78 -3.05
N GLY A 397 -5.77 23.19 -2.01
CA GLY A 397 -6.40 22.18 -1.16
C GLY A 397 -6.73 20.87 -1.86
N ILE A 398 -6.16 20.59 -3.03
CA ILE A 398 -6.36 19.32 -3.75
C ILE A 398 -5.77 18.13 -2.97
N TRP A 399 -4.74 18.38 -2.15
CA TRP A 399 -4.13 17.38 -1.27
C TRP A 399 -4.50 17.62 0.19
N PRO A 400 -4.37 16.62 1.08
CA PRO A 400 -4.37 16.84 2.51
C PRO A 400 -3.38 17.97 2.90
N PRO A 401 -3.72 18.83 3.88
CA PRO A 401 -4.90 18.77 4.75
C PRO A 401 -6.19 19.38 4.15
N ASN A 402 -6.28 19.60 2.83
CA ASN A 402 -7.44 20.18 2.16
C ASN A 402 -7.78 21.58 2.71
N ARG A 403 -6.76 22.43 2.85
CA ARG A 403 -6.92 23.81 3.33
C ARG A 403 -6.79 24.81 2.19
N CYS A 404 -7.84 25.60 1.99
CA CYS A 404 -7.87 26.63 0.95
C CYS A 404 -9.06 27.59 1.12
N SER A 405 -9.04 28.68 0.38
CA SER A 405 -10.12 29.67 0.27
C SER A 405 -10.48 29.95 -1.18
N HIS A 406 -11.75 30.21 -1.46
CA HIS A 406 -12.22 30.59 -2.80
C HIS A 406 -11.53 31.89 -3.28
N PRO A 407 -11.11 32.01 -4.55
CA PRO A 407 -11.34 31.08 -5.66
C PRO A 407 -10.25 30.01 -5.88
N ALA A 408 -9.20 29.96 -5.06
CA ALA A 408 -8.08 29.04 -5.27
C ALA A 408 -8.48 27.56 -5.11
N GLY A 409 -9.46 27.28 -4.26
CA GLY A 409 -10.11 25.98 -4.17
C GLY A 409 -11.44 26.06 -3.43
N ASN A 410 -12.06 24.91 -3.20
CA ASN A 410 -13.39 24.80 -2.56
C ASN A 410 -13.33 24.00 -1.25
N CYS A 411 -12.43 24.40 -0.34
CA CYS A 411 -12.22 23.75 0.94
C CYS A 411 -13.17 24.27 2.01
N LYS A 412 -13.35 23.49 3.07
CA LYS A 412 -14.19 23.88 4.22
C LYS A 412 -13.56 25.01 5.05
N ALA A 413 -12.24 25.06 5.11
CA ALA A 413 -11.47 26.00 5.88
C ALA A 413 -10.09 26.21 5.24
N GLY A 414 -9.39 27.24 5.70
CA GLY A 414 -8.06 27.59 5.25
C GLY A 414 -7.98 28.99 4.67
N ASN A 415 -6.76 29.43 4.38
CA ASN A 415 -6.49 30.73 3.81
C ASN A 415 -5.38 30.61 2.77
N SER A 416 -5.78 30.48 1.50
CA SER A 416 -4.87 30.32 0.36
C SER A 416 -3.91 31.51 0.20
N ASP A 417 -4.22 32.66 0.81
CA ASP A 417 -3.38 33.86 0.68
C ASP A 417 -2.23 33.87 1.70
N LEU A 418 -2.29 33.03 2.74
CA LEU A 418 -1.37 33.10 3.87
C LEU A 418 -0.81 31.72 4.28
N GLU A 419 -1.65 30.71 4.41
CA GLU A 419 -1.28 29.40 4.94
C GLU A 419 -0.18 28.67 4.15
N PRO A 420 -0.09 28.75 2.80
CA PRO A 420 1.02 28.16 2.05
C PRO A 420 2.39 28.67 2.52
N TYR A 421 2.45 29.97 2.84
CA TYR A 421 3.68 30.64 3.25
C TYR A 421 4.08 30.27 4.68
N ILE A 422 3.11 30.11 5.57
CA ILE A 422 3.35 29.61 6.94
C ILE A 422 3.81 28.14 6.89
N ALA A 423 3.08 27.30 6.14
CA ALA A 423 3.40 25.88 6.01
C ALA A 423 4.82 25.65 5.48
N ALA A 424 5.17 26.32 4.37
CA ALA A 424 6.50 26.22 3.81
C ALA A 424 7.59 26.75 4.74
N HIS A 425 7.34 27.87 5.45
CA HIS A 425 8.29 28.39 6.44
C HIS A 425 8.61 27.37 7.53
N ASN A 426 7.58 26.72 8.08
CA ASN A 426 7.76 25.70 9.11
C ASN A 426 8.41 24.42 8.55
N MET A 427 8.11 24.02 7.30
CA MET A 427 8.80 22.91 6.64
C MET A 427 10.31 23.19 6.43
N ILE A 428 10.65 24.40 5.98
CA ILE A 428 12.03 24.86 5.81
C ILE A 428 12.79 24.79 7.14
N LEU A 429 12.17 25.28 8.22
CA LEU A 429 12.77 25.25 9.55
C LEU A 429 12.83 23.84 10.15
N ALA A 430 11.83 22.99 9.91
CA ALA A 430 11.85 21.59 10.32
C ALA A 430 13.01 20.83 9.64
N HIS A 431 13.25 21.08 8.35
CA HIS A 431 14.43 20.57 7.65
C HIS A 431 15.73 21.04 8.32
N ALA A 432 15.83 22.33 8.65
CA ALA A 432 17.01 22.90 9.31
C ALA A 432 17.24 22.28 10.71
N THR A 433 16.18 22.09 11.49
CA THR A 433 16.22 21.44 12.81
C THR A 433 16.69 19.99 12.70
N ALA A 434 16.12 19.20 11.79
CA ALA A 434 16.57 17.83 11.55
C ALA A 434 18.04 17.78 11.10
N THR A 435 18.45 18.70 10.22
CA THR A 435 19.83 18.81 9.76
C THR A 435 20.78 19.12 10.91
N GLU A 436 20.46 20.07 11.78
CA GLU A 436 21.27 20.39 12.96
C GLU A 436 21.42 19.17 13.89
N ILE A 437 20.33 18.44 14.15
CA ILE A 437 20.35 17.19 14.95
C ILE A 437 21.29 16.17 14.30
N TYR A 438 21.16 15.94 13.01
CA TYR A 438 22.01 15.02 12.26
C TYR A 438 23.48 15.41 12.35
N ARG A 439 23.81 16.69 12.07
CA ARG A 439 25.17 17.22 12.13
C ARG A 439 25.79 17.08 13.51
N LYS A 440 25.01 17.36 14.56
CA LYS A 440 25.49 17.36 15.93
C LYS A 440 25.66 15.96 16.52
N LYS A 441 24.73 15.04 16.24
CA LYS A 441 24.67 13.73 16.93
C LYS A 441 25.20 12.57 16.08
N TYR A 442 25.04 12.63 14.76
CA TYR A 442 25.19 11.46 13.90
C TYR A 442 26.23 11.61 12.79
N GLN A 443 26.54 12.83 12.34
CA GLN A 443 27.44 13.08 11.21
C GLN A 443 28.83 12.47 11.39
N GLU A 444 29.44 12.64 12.56
CA GLU A 444 30.79 12.10 12.83
C GLU A 444 30.77 10.57 12.82
N LYS A 445 29.72 9.96 13.38
CA LYS A 445 29.58 8.50 13.50
C LYS A 445 29.19 7.82 12.18
N GLN A 446 28.26 8.41 11.44
CA GLN A 446 27.67 7.80 10.25
C GLN A 446 28.38 8.24 8.96
N GLY A 447 28.99 9.43 8.95
CA GLY A 447 29.71 9.99 7.80
C GLY A 447 28.81 10.22 6.58
N GLY A 448 27.51 10.34 6.79
CA GLY A 448 26.51 10.36 5.74
C GLY A 448 26.15 11.73 5.21
N LYS A 449 25.14 11.78 4.34
CA LYS A 449 24.71 13.01 3.66
C LYS A 449 23.24 13.29 3.94
N ILE A 450 22.88 14.56 4.15
CA ILE A 450 21.51 14.99 4.36
C ILE A 450 21.11 16.06 3.35
N GLY A 451 19.94 15.88 2.75
CA GLY A 451 19.41 16.71 1.69
C GLY A 451 17.90 16.89 1.78
N ILE A 452 17.36 17.63 0.81
CA ILE A 452 15.92 17.79 0.58
C ILE A 452 15.65 17.47 -0.89
N VAL A 453 14.45 16.94 -1.19
CA VAL A 453 14.01 16.70 -2.56
C VAL A 453 12.90 17.68 -2.90
N LEU A 454 13.02 18.38 -4.02
CA LEU A 454 11.99 19.28 -4.53
C LEU A 454 11.29 18.70 -5.73
N HIS A 455 9.98 18.96 -5.80
CA HIS A 455 9.25 18.83 -7.05
C HIS A 455 9.67 19.96 -7.99
N PHE A 456 9.91 19.64 -9.26
CA PHE A 456 10.36 20.66 -10.20
C PHE A 456 9.71 20.51 -11.57
N TYR A 457 9.15 21.63 -12.04
CA TYR A 457 8.80 21.87 -13.43
C TYR A 457 9.75 22.90 -14.02
N TRP A 458 10.24 22.65 -15.23
CA TRP A 458 10.95 23.70 -15.97
C TRP A 458 9.95 24.71 -16.52
N TYR A 459 10.16 26.01 -16.29
CA TYR A 459 9.38 27.08 -16.91
C TYR A 459 10.21 27.84 -17.94
N GLY A 460 9.79 27.80 -19.21
CA GLY A 460 10.32 28.65 -20.29
C GLY A 460 9.38 29.83 -20.61
N PRO A 461 9.82 30.88 -21.31
CA PRO A 461 8.94 31.97 -21.73
C PRO A 461 8.03 31.53 -22.88
N LEU A 462 6.70 31.69 -22.76
CA LEU A 462 5.73 31.33 -23.80
C LEU A 462 6.00 32.07 -25.11
N ARG A 463 6.12 33.39 -25.04
CA ARG A 463 6.56 34.24 -26.15
C ARG A 463 7.97 34.74 -25.88
N ASP A 464 8.75 34.94 -26.93
CA ASP A 464 10.07 35.56 -26.80
C ASP A 464 9.96 37.09 -26.63
N ILE A 465 9.43 37.50 -25.48
CA ILE A 465 9.31 38.90 -25.06
C ILE A 465 9.80 39.05 -23.62
N PRO A 466 10.25 40.26 -23.21
CA PRO A 466 10.74 40.48 -21.85
C PRO A 466 9.77 40.06 -20.73
N ALA A 467 8.47 40.29 -20.92
CA ALA A 467 7.46 39.98 -19.90
C ALA A 467 7.36 38.47 -19.60
N ASP A 468 7.24 37.63 -20.63
CA ASP A 468 7.13 36.18 -20.44
C ASP A 468 8.45 35.57 -19.91
N ARG A 469 9.60 36.18 -20.22
CA ARG A 469 10.90 35.81 -19.60
C ARG A 469 10.91 36.08 -18.09
N VAL A 470 10.36 37.22 -17.66
CA VAL A 470 10.19 37.56 -16.24
C VAL A 470 9.18 36.64 -15.57
N ALA A 471 8.07 36.30 -16.24
CA ALA A 471 7.10 35.32 -15.73
C ALA A 471 7.72 33.93 -15.52
N ALA A 472 8.53 33.45 -16.47
CA ALA A 472 9.23 32.18 -16.34
C ALA A 472 10.18 32.16 -15.13
N GLN A 473 10.98 33.22 -14.96
CA GLN A 473 11.86 33.37 -13.80
C GLN A 473 11.09 33.41 -12.48
N ARG A 474 9.96 34.11 -12.44
CA ARG A 474 9.09 34.17 -11.26
C ARG A 474 8.45 32.83 -10.92
N ALA A 475 8.00 32.05 -11.91
CA ALA A 475 7.52 30.69 -11.68
C ALA A 475 8.61 29.79 -11.08
N LEU A 476 9.84 29.85 -11.62
CA LEU A 476 11.00 29.14 -11.05
C LEU A 476 11.30 29.60 -9.61
N GLY A 477 11.16 30.90 -9.35
CA GLY A 477 11.31 31.51 -8.03
C GLY A 477 10.36 30.92 -7.00
N PHE A 478 9.08 30.77 -7.35
CA PHE A 478 8.05 30.25 -6.44
C PHE A 478 8.03 28.72 -6.34
N ILE A 479 8.53 27.98 -7.33
CA ILE A 479 8.53 26.51 -7.27
C ILE A 479 9.80 25.94 -6.62
N ALA A 480 10.97 26.54 -6.87
CA ALA A 480 12.26 25.99 -6.45
C ALA A 480 13.01 26.95 -5.52
N ALA A 481 13.25 28.19 -5.95
CA ALA A 481 14.03 29.15 -5.18
C ALA A 481 13.39 29.44 -3.81
N TRP A 482 12.06 29.34 -3.71
CA TRP A 482 11.33 29.48 -2.45
C TRP A 482 11.89 28.61 -1.32
N PHE A 483 12.18 27.34 -1.59
CA PHE A 483 12.82 26.46 -0.62
C PHE A 483 14.34 26.57 -0.69
N MET A 484 14.92 26.62 -1.88
CA MET A 484 16.37 26.57 -2.04
C MET A 484 17.10 27.80 -1.53
N ASP A 485 16.64 29.00 -1.87
CA ASP A 485 17.27 30.24 -1.41
C ASP A 485 17.11 30.37 0.11
N SER A 486 15.95 29.98 0.63
CA SER A 486 15.67 29.97 2.07
C SER A 486 16.62 29.04 2.81
N ILE A 487 16.85 27.82 2.31
CA ILE A 487 17.72 26.85 2.97
C ILE A 487 19.21 27.22 2.79
N ILE A 488 19.62 27.68 1.61
CA ILE A 488 21.04 27.90 1.30
C ILE A 488 21.52 29.29 1.77
N PHE A 489 20.71 30.32 1.58
CA PHE A 489 21.07 31.70 1.88
C PHE A 489 20.40 32.25 3.15
N GLY A 490 19.41 31.53 3.71
CA GLY A 490 18.68 31.97 4.89
C GLY A 490 17.68 33.09 4.59
N GLU A 491 17.32 33.29 3.33
CA GLU A 491 16.44 34.36 2.86
C GLU A 491 15.54 33.87 1.74
N TYR A 492 14.29 34.32 1.73
CA TYR A 492 13.39 34.05 0.61
C TYR A 492 13.86 34.75 -0.67
N PRO A 493 13.48 34.26 -1.87
CA PRO A 493 13.79 34.94 -3.12
C PRO A 493 13.30 36.39 -3.12
N LEU A 494 14.11 37.31 -3.65
CA LEU A 494 13.82 38.75 -3.62
C LEU A 494 12.48 39.08 -4.27
N GLU A 495 12.16 38.44 -5.40
CA GLU A 495 10.90 38.61 -6.12
C GLU A 495 9.71 38.21 -5.24
N MET A 496 9.87 37.12 -4.49
CA MET A 496 8.83 36.64 -3.58
C MET A 496 8.63 37.60 -2.40
N GLN A 497 9.71 38.14 -1.84
CA GLN A 497 9.63 39.17 -0.79
C GLN A 497 8.88 40.41 -1.28
N GLN A 498 9.13 40.85 -2.52
CA GLN A 498 8.50 42.02 -3.12
C GLN A 498 7.02 41.80 -3.43
N ILE A 499 6.64 40.61 -3.89
CA ILE A 499 5.29 40.30 -4.33
C ILE A 499 4.38 39.86 -3.17
N VAL A 500 4.87 38.93 -2.34
CA VAL A 500 4.10 38.36 -1.23
C VAL A 500 4.05 39.34 -0.06
N GLY A 501 5.14 40.08 0.16
CA GLY A 501 5.24 41.11 1.18
C GLY A 501 5.06 40.57 2.59
N LEU A 502 4.24 41.25 3.40
CA LEU A 502 4.02 40.94 4.82
C LEU A 502 3.36 39.57 5.08
N ARG A 503 2.83 38.91 4.05
CA ARG A 503 2.28 37.54 4.17
C ARG A 503 3.37 36.48 4.26
N LEU A 504 4.58 36.81 3.83
CA LEU A 504 5.73 35.93 3.94
C LEU A 504 6.30 36.06 5.37
N PRO A 505 6.39 34.97 6.15
CA PRO A 505 7.03 35.02 7.46
C PRO A 505 8.48 35.51 7.36
N SER A 506 9.07 35.98 8.45
CA SER A 506 10.47 36.41 8.49
C SER A 506 11.34 35.38 9.21
N PHE A 507 12.55 35.15 8.69
CA PHE A 507 13.55 34.36 9.40
C PHE A 507 14.22 35.21 10.48
N SER A 508 14.12 34.77 11.73
CA SER A 508 14.86 35.36 12.85
C SER A 508 16.37 35.14 12.70
N ALA A 509 17.18 35.83 13.52
CA ALA A 509 18.62 35.60 13.53
C ALA A 509 18.99 34.16 13.92
N GLU A 510 18.15 33.48 14.71
CA GLU A 510 18.31 32.07 15.03
C GLU A 510 17.99 31.17 13.84
N ASP A 511 16.89 31.45 13.14
CA ASP A 511 16.48 30.70 11.95
C ASP A 511 17.56 30.75 10.87
N LYS A 512 18.09 31.96 10.58
CA LYS A 512 19.19 32.13 9.63
C LYS A 512 20.42 31.32 9.99
N ARG A 513 20.71 31.19 11.29
CA ARG A 513 21.82 30.37 11.79
C ARG A 513 21.56 28.87 11.64
N LYS A 514 20.32 28.41 11.89
CA LYS A 514 19.93 27.00 11.65
C LYS A 514 20.01 26.65 10.16
N LEU A 515 19.53 27.53 9.30
CA LEU A 515 19.55 27.38 7.84
C LEU A 515 20.98 27.42 7.27
N ALA A 516 21.89 28.16 7.88
CA ALA A 516 23.30 28.18 7.48
C ALA A 516 24.02 26.82 7.61
N ASN A 517 23.44 25.82 8.28
CA ASN A 517 23.93 24.44 8.34
C ASN A 517 23.61 23.69 7.02
N LYS A 518 24.45 23.94 6.02
CA LYS A 518 24.29 23.57 4.61
C LYS A 518 23.81 22.13 4.35
N LEU A 519 22.93 22.01 3.35
CA LEU A 519 22.60 20.79 2.61
C LEU A 519 23.86 20.11 2.05
N ASP A 520 23.93 18.78 2.11
CA ASP A 520 24.97 18.01 1.42
C ASP A 520 24.64 17.78 -0.06
N PHE A 521 23.34 17.78 -0.40
CA PHE A 521 22.85 17.59 -1.75
C PHE A 521 21.45 18.14 -1.95
N ILE A 522 21.08 18.33 -3.21
CA ILE A 522 19.75 18.72 -3.68
C ILE A 522 19.17 17.55 -4.47
N GLY A 523 18.03 17.03 -4.05
CA GLY A 523 17.28 16.08 -4.87
C GLY A 523 16.25 16.80 -5.73
N ILE A 524 16.07 16.33 -6.96
CA ILE A 524 15.13 16.91 -7.92
C ILE A 524 14.23 15.80 -8.47
N ASN A 525 12.92 15.97 -8.28
CA ASN A 525 11.90 15.20 -8.98
C ASN A 525 11.41 16.03 -10.17
N HIS A 526 11.94 15.74 -11.35
CA HIS A 526 11.62 16.48 -12.58
C HIS A 526 10.56 15.76 -13.39
N TYR A 527 9.44 16.42 -13.62
CA TYR A 527 8.31 15.77 -14.27
C TYR A 527 7.86 16.40 -15.59
N ARG A 528 7.97 17.73 -15.74
CA ARG A 528 7.38 18.45 -16.89
C ARG A 528 8.15 19.71 -17.25
N THR A 529 7.92 20.18 -18.48
CA THR A 529 8.20 21.54 -18.92
C THR A 529 6.90 22.28 -19.18
N LEU A 530 6.83 23.52 -18.70
CA LEU A 530 5.73 24.44 -18.93
C LEU A 530 6.28 25.75 -19.52
N TYR A 531 5.41 26.48 -20.19
CA TYR A 531 5.71 27.80 -20.75
C TYR A 531 4.90 28.86 -20.04
N ALA A 532 5.62 29.82 -19.46
CA ALA A 532 5.10 30.90 -18.66
C ALA A 532 4.68 32.09 -19.52
N LYS A 533 3.46 32.57 -19.28
CA LYS A 533 2.93 33.83 -19.80
C LYS A 533 2.76 34.81 -18.63
N ASP A 534 3.19 36.05 -18.83
CA ASP A 534 2.97 37.11 -17.84
C ASP A 534 1.51 37.55 -17.82
N CYS A 535 0.89 37.47 -16.64
CA CYS A 535 -0.52 37.81 -16.43
C CYS A 535 -0.75 39.21 -15.86
N LEU A 536 0.31 39.98 -15.58
CA LEU A 536 0.21 41.39 -15.21
C LEU A 536 -0.14 42.27 -16.42
N LEU A 537 0.28 41.88 -17.62
CA LEU A 537 -0.01 42.64 -18.85
C LEU A 537 -1.39 42.32 -19.45
N ALA A 538 -1.86 41.09 -19.29
CA ALA A 538 -3.16 40.64 -19.75
C ALA A 538 -3.67 39.56 -18.79
N PRO A 539 -4.85 39.73 -18.15
CA PRO A 539 -5.37 38.76 -17.19
C PRO A 539 -5.40 37.35 -17.77
N CYS A 540 -4.87 36.39 -17.02
CA CYS A 540 -4.99 34.98 -17.32
C CYS A 540 -6.04 34.36 -16.39
N ASN A 541 -6.70 33.30 -16.84
CA ASN A 541 -7.43 32.45 -15.91
C ASN A 541 -6.40 31.64 -15.11
N TYR A 542 -6.46 31.74 -13.78
CA TYR A 542 -5.60 30.97 -12.88
C TYR A 542 -6.10 29.52 -12.86
N HIS A 543 -5.61 28.69 -13.78
CA HIS A 543 -5.97 27.27 -13.87
C HIS A 543 -4.76 26.33 -13.74
N ASP A 544 -3.59 26.85 -13.38
CA ASP A 544 -2.37 26.06 -13.24
C ASP A 544 -1.99 25.73 -11.81
N ASP A 545 -1.09 24.76 -11.74
CA ASP A 545 -0.23 24.35 -10.65
C ASP A 545 0.71 25.47 -10.15
N LEU A 546 0.30 26.74 -10.07
CA LEU A 546 1.08 27.86 -9.48
C LEU A 546 0.26 28.66 -8.46
N LEU A 547 0.94 29.20 -7.44
CA LEU A 547 0.34 30.17 -6.51
C LEU A 547 -0.10 31.41 -7.31
N LYS A 548 -1.26 32.00 -7.00
CA LYS A 548 -1.77 33.21 -7.70
C LYS A 548 -0.76 34.36 -7.71
N ASP A 549 0.04 34.45 -6.65
CA ASP A 549 1.06 35.50 -6.46
C ASP A 549 2.21 35.40 -7.46
N THR A 550 2.33 34.30 -8.21
CA THR A 550 3.27 34.21 -9.34
C THR A 550 2.87 35.11 -10.50
N PHE A 551 1.60 35.52 -10.61
CA PHE A 551 1.04 36.21 -11.78
C PHE A 551 1.48 35.59 -13.11
N THR A 552 1.58 34.27 -13.13
CA THR A 552 2.12 33.50 -14.25
C THR A 552 1.15 32.40 -14.61
N TYR A 553 0.84 32.29 -15.90
CA TYR A 553 0.10 31.17 -16.46
C TYR A 553 1.10 30.22 -17.12
N GLY A 554 1.07 28.96 -16.74
CA GLY A 554 1.85 27.88 -17.32
C GLY A 554 1.06 27.14 -18.40
N THR A 555 1.73 26.62 -19.42
CA THR A 555 1.06 25.73 -20.37
C THR A 555 2.04 24.72 -20.94
N GLY A 556 1.55 23.49 -21.16
CA GLY A 556 2.25 22.47 -21.93
C GLY A 556 2.15 22.67 -23.44
N GLU A 557 1.46 23.72 -23.90
CA GLU A 557 1.25 24.05 -25.32
C GLU A 557 1.89 25.38 -25.69
N LYS A 558 2.56 25.41 -26.85
CA LYS A 558 3.12 26.62 -27.46
C LYS A 558 2.56 26.77 -28.86
N ASP A 559 2.01 27.94 -29.16
CA ASP A 559 1.37 28.24 -30.45
C ASP A 559 0.26 27.25 -30.84
N GLY A 560 -0.47 26.72 -29.84
CA GLY A 560 -1.54 25.73 -30.02
C GLY A 560 -1.06 24.29 -30.26
N VAL A 561 0.24 24.02 -30.06
CA VAL A 561 0.84 22.70 -30.22
C VAL A 561 1.46 22.25 -28.90
N LEU A 562 1.12 21.04 -28.49
CA LEU A 562 1.70 20.40 -27.32
C LEU A 562 3.23 20.22 -27.48
N ILE A 563 3.98 20.54 -26.43
CA ILE A 563 5.43 20.77 -26.54
C ILE A 563 6.26 19.49 -26.29
N GLY A 564 5.62 18.43 -25.80
CA GLY A 564 6.28 17.17 -25.52
C GLY A 564 5.49 15.97 -26.00
N GLU A 565 6.15 14.83 -26.04
CA GLU A 565 5.50 13.57 -26.37
C GLU A 565 4.56 13.18 -25.22
N PRO A 566 3.27 12.90 -25.51
CA PRO A 566 2.33 12.48 -24.49
C PRO A 566 2.76 11.16 -23.87
N THR A 567 2.67 11.10 -22.55
CA THR A 567 2.88 9.85 -21.80
C THR A 567 1.55 9.13 -21.58
N ALA A 568 1.60 7.94 -20.98
CA ALA A 568 0.39 7.21 -20.55
C ALA A 568 -0.45 7.99 -19.53
N MET A 569 0.11 9.02 -18.87
CA MET A 569 -0.65 9.94 -18.04
C MET A 569 -0.99 11.21 -18.83
N PRO A 570 -2.29 11.55 -19.00
CA PRO A 570 -2.76 12.62 -19.89
C PRO A 570 -2.25 14.03 -19.56
N THR A 571 -1.64 14.23 -18.40
CA THR A 571 -1.13 15.53 -17.95
C THR A 571 0.40 15.61 -18.01
N PHE A 572 1.12 14.51 -18.29
CA PHE A 572 2.59 14.47 -18.36
C PHE A 572 3.08 14.29 -19.80
N TYR A 573 4.13 15.03 -20.15
CA TYR A 573 4.70 15.09 -21.49
C TYR A 573 6.22 15.14 -21.40
N VAL A 574 6.91 14.45 -22.31
CA VAL A 574 8.37 14.42 -22.36
C VAL A 574 8.88 15.53 -23.26
N VAL A 575 9.69 16.44 -22.71
CA VAL A 575 10.28 17.57 -23.45
C VAL A 575 11.80 17.42 -23.52
N PRO A 576 12.37 17.25 -24.73
CA PRO A 576 13.81 17.13 -24.91
C PRO A 576 14.59 18.32 -24.35
N ASN A 577 15.75 18.03 -23.77
CA ASN A 577 16.67 19.02 -23.15
C ASN A 577 16.13 19.80 -21.94
N SER A 578 14.92 19.47 -21.44
CA SER A 578 14.37 20.08 -20.21
C SER A 578 15.21 19.76 -18.97
N MET A 579 15.69 18.52 -18.89
CA MET A 579 16.55 18.06 -17.79
C MET A 579 17.89 18.82 -17.79
N GLU A 580 18.49 19.05 -18.96
CA GLU A 580 19.74 19.82 -19.06
C GLU A 580 19.55 21.25 -18.52
N LYS A 581 18.46 21.93 -18.91
CA LYS A 581 18.14 23.26 -18.41
C LYS A 581 17.91 23.28 -16.90
N THR A 582 17.24 22.25 -16.38
CA THR A 582 17.02 22.07 -14.95
C THR A 582 18.36 21.93 -14.22
N ILE A 583 19.23 21.03 -14.70
CA ILE A 583 20.56 20.82 -14.12
C ILE A 583 21.36 22.13 -14.13
N MET A 584 21.36 22.86 -15.25
CA MET A 584 22.10 24.12 -15.36
C MET A 584 21.55 25.20 -14.43
N TYR A 585 20.23 25.33 -14.28
CA TYR A 585 19.62 26.27 -13.34
C TYR A 585 20.07 26.04 -11.90
N PHE A 586 20.02 24.79 -11.42
CA PHE A 586 20.45 24.49 -10.05
C PHE A 586 21.97 24.58 -9.89
N LYS A 587 22.73 24.19 -10.91
CA LYS A 587 24.20 24.31 -10.92
C LYS A 587 24.65 25.76 -10.78
N ASP A 588 24.08 26.65 -11.59
CA ASP A 588 24.44 28.07 -11.66
C ASP A 588 23.92 28.84 -10.44
N GLY A 589 22.74 28.48 -9.92
CA GLY A 589 22.12 29.13 -8.76
C GLY A 589 22.71 28.72 -7.40
N TYR A 590 23.20 27.47 -7.28
CA TYR A 590 23.48 26.87 -5.96
C TYR A 590 24.92 26.32 -5.82
N ASN A 591 25.89 27.03 -6.39
CA ASN A 591 27.33 26.85 -6.18
C ASN A 591 27.83 25.40 -6.36
N ASN A 592 27.35 24.71 -7.39
CA ASN A 592 27.67 23.29 -7.66
C ASN A 592 27.40 22.33 -6.48
N THR A 593 26.40 22.62 -5.64
CA THR A 593 25.94 21.66 -4.62
C THR A 593 25.58 20.34 -5.31
N PRO A 594 26.02 19.17 -4.81
CA PRO A 594 25.72 17.89 -5.45
C PRO A 594 24.22 17.72 -5.70
N MET A 595 23.86 17.26 -6.90
CA MET A 595 22.46 17.05 -7.29
C MET A 595 22.19 15.59 -7.57
N TYR A 596 21.02 15.11 -7.15
CA TYR A 596 20.51 13.78 -7.48
C TYR A 596 19.15 13.94 -8.18
N ILE A 597 18.99 13.29 -9.33
CA ILE A 597 17.69 13.16 -9.97
C ILE A 597 17.04 11.91 -9.40
N GLU A 598 16.09 12.10 -8.49
CA GLU A 598 15.41 11.04 -7.75
C GLU A 598 14.29 10.43 -8.61
N ARG A 599 13.54 11.28 -9.33
CA ARG A 599 12.50 10.88 -10.27
C ARG A 599 12.60 11.69 -11.56
N TYR A 600 12.49 10.99 -12.68
CA TYR A 600 12.43 11.58 -14.01
C TYR A 600 11.50 10.75 -14.90
N ILE A 601 10.62 11.43 -15.64
CA ILE A 601 9.85 10.79 -16.70
C ILE A 601 10.76 10.73 -17.93
N SER A 602 11.32 9.54 -18.18
CA SER A 602 12.34 9.32 -19.21
C SER A 602 11.79 9.32 -20.63
N GLU A 603 12.63 9.72 -21.59
CA GLU A 603 12.47 9.62 -23.05
C GLU A 603 12.42 8.18 -23.59
N SER A 604 11.95 7.19 -22.81
CA SER A 604 11.90 5.79 -23.23
C SER A 604 10.74 5.47 -24.18
N GLN A 605 10.73 6.15 -25.33
CA GLN A 605 10.32 5.61 -26.63
C GLN A 605 11.27 6.01 -27.78
N LEU A 606 12.36 6.74 -27.52
CA LEU A 606 13.36 7.03 -28.56
C LEU A 606 14.47 5.96 -28.53
N PRO A 607 14.80 5.34 -29.68
CA PRO A 607 15.83 4.32 -29.74
C PRO A 607 17.18 4.94 -29.34
N TYR A 608 17.91 4.24 -28.47
CA TYR A 608 19.30 4.53 -28.13
C TYR A 608 20.11 4.91 -29.39
N SER A 609 20.64 6.12 -29.42
CA SER A 609 21.75 6.52 -30.29
C SER A 609 22.81 7.25 -29.49
#